data_AF-E2CJV6-F1
#
_entry.id   AF-E2CJV6-F1
#
_cell.length_a   1.000
_cell.length_b   1.000
_cell.length_c   1.000
_cell.angle_alpha   90.00
_cell.angle_beta   90.00
_cell.angle_gamma   90.00
#
_symmetry.space_group_name_H-M   'P 1'
#
loop_
_entity.id
_entity.type
_entity.pdbx_description
1 polymer ?
#
loop_
_entity_poly.entity_id
_entity_poly.type
_entity_poly.pdbx_seq_one_letter_code
_entity_poly.pdbx_strand_id
1 'polypeptide(L)'
;MSATKIDTLPEWNIQDQLETPEAVAAYLEAAFDDGDPQAITTALGDVAKAKGMAAIAGQAGITREGLYKALSKKGDPRLSTLLGVFAALGLRLTAAPVSPAE
;
A
#
# COMPACT_ATOMS: atom_id res chain seq x y z
N MET A 1 16.86 26.57 -26.85
CA MET A 1 16.08 25.64 -26.00
C MET A 1 16.98 24.46 -25.69
N SER A 2 17.61 24.44 -24.50
CA SER A 2 18.47 23.32 -24.12
C SER A 2 17.60 22.15 -23.73
N ALA A 3 17.76 21.01 -24.40
CA ALA A 3 17.10 19.77 -24.04
C ALA A 3 17.65 19.28 -22.69
N THR A 4 16.79 19.16 -21.69
CA THR A 4 17.14 18.55 -20.41
C THR A 4 17.52 17.09 -20.64
N LYS A 5 18.71 16.71 -20.20
CA LYS A 5 19.25 15.35 -20.27
C LYS A 5 18.49 14.44 -19.31
N ILE A 6 17.94 13.33 -19.82
CA ILE A 6 17.06 12.39 -19.08
C ILE A 6 17.76 11.85 -17.82
N ASP A 7 19.09 11.77 -17.84
CA ASP A 7 20.02 11.36 -16.79
C ASP A 7 20.08 12.28 -15.55
N THR A 8 19.38 13.42 -15.55
CA THR A 8 19.31 14.34 -14.40
C THR A 8 17.93 14.44 -13.74
N LEU A 9 16.95 13.65 -14.21
CA LEU A 9 15.64 13.60 -13.57
C LEU A 9 15.71 12.74 -12.29
N PRO A 10 15.05 13.14 -11.19
CA PRO A 10 14.96 12.29 -10.01
C PRO A 10 14.29 10.95 -10.36
N GLU A 11 14.78 9.87 -9.75
CA GLU A 11 14.16 8.55 -9.89
C GLU A 11 12.74 8.61 -9.33
N TRP A 12 11.76 8.22 -10.12
CA TRP A 12 10.37 8.24 -9.69
C TRP A 12 10.12 7.14 -8.65
N ASN A 13 9.56 7.51 -7.51
CA ASN A 13 9.23 6.59 -6.42
C ASN A 13 7.77 6.80 -6.00
N ILE A 14 6.99 5.71 -6.01
CA ILE A 14 5.58 5.74 -5.63
C ILE A 14 5.37 6.22 -4.18
N GLN A 15 6.33 5.95 -3.28
CA GLN A 15 6.21 6.31 -1.87
C GLN A 15 6.10 7.82 -1.66
N ASP A 16 6.74 8.60 -2.54
CA ASP A 16 6.73 10.07 -2.49
C ASP A 16 5.37 10.64 -2.93
N GLN A 17 4.51 9.82 -3.53
CA GLN A 17 3.17 10.21 -3.97
C GLN A 17 2.08 9.86 -2.94
N LEU A 18 2.42 9.14 -1.86
CA LEU A 18 1.48 8.60 -0.87
C LEU A 18 1.39 9.47 0.40
N GLU A 19 1.43 10.79 0.24
CA GLU A 19 1.41 11.75 1.34
C GLU A 19 0.01 11.98 1.92
N THR A 20 -1.02 12.04 1.06
CA THR A 20 -2.39 12.32 1.48
C THR A 20 -3.22 11.05 1.70
N PRO A 21 -4.26 11.10 2.56
CA PRO A 21 -5.21 9.99 2.70
C PRO A 21 -5.89 9.62 1.39
N GLU A 22 -6.22 10.60 0.55
CA GLU A 22 -6.88 10.40 -0.74
C GLU A 22 -5.99 9.65 -1.73
N ALA A 23 -4.70 9.99 -1.79
CA ALA A 23 -3.72 9.29 -2.63
C ALA A 23 -3.54 7.84 -2.19
N VAL A 24 -3.47 7.59 -0.89
CA VAL A 24 -3.40 6.24 -0.34
C VAL A 24 -4.65 5.42 -0.67
N ALA A 25 -5.84 6.02 -0.49
CA ALA A 25 -7.11 5.35 -0.80
C ALA A 25 -7.20 4.98 -2.28
N ALA A 26 -6.93 5.92 -3.18
CA ALA A 26 -6.97 5.70 -4.62
C ALA A 26 -5.95 4.63 -5.08
N TYR A 27 -4.74 4.65 -4.50
CA TYR A 27 -3.72 3.65 -4.83
C TYR A 27 -4.11 2.24 -4.38
N LEU A 28 -4.68 2.11 -3.18
CA LEU A 28 -5.17 0.82 -2.69
C LEU A 28 -6.41 0.34 -3.46
N GLU A 29 -7.34 1.25 -3.79
CA GLU A 29 -8.52 0.96 -4.61
C GLU A 29 -8.12 0.36 -5.97
N ALA A 30 -7.18 0.99 -6.68
CA ALA A 30 -6.66 0.45 -7.94
C ALA A 30 -6.07 -0.96 -7.77
N ALA A 31 -5.37 -1.23 -6.67
CA ALA A 31 -4.84 -2.57 -6.39
C ALA A 31 -5.94 -3.59 -6.09
N PHE A 32 -7.06 -3.18 -5.49
CA PHE A 32 -8.21 -4.05 -5.25
C PHE A 32 -9.02 -4.35 -6.52
N ASP A 33 -9.13 -3.38 -7.44
CA ASP A 33 -9.83 -3.54 -8.72
C ASP A 33 -9.19 -4.61 -9.61
N ASP A 34 -7.86 -4.71 -9.61
CA ASP A 34 -7.13 -5.76 -10.33
C ASP A 34 -7.36 -7.17 -9.74
N GLY A 35 -7.79 -7.25 -8.47
CA GLY A 35 -8.12 -8.49 -7.77
C GLY A 35 -6.93 -9.42 -7.47
N ASP A 36 -5.70 -9.03 -7.81
CA ASP A 36 -4.48 -9.81 -7.57
C ASP A 36 -4.00 -9.62 -6.11
N PRO A 37 -3.96 -10.69 -5.28
CA PRO A 37 -3.44 -10.61 -3.92
C PRO A 37 -2.01 -10.07 -3.81
N GLN A 38 -1.14 -10.32 -4.82
CA GLN A 38 0.21 -9.77 -4.81
C GLN A 38 0.23 -8.26 -5.06
N ALA A 39 -0.60 -7.76 -5.96
CA ALA A 39 -0.75 -6.32 -6.20
C ALA A 39 -1.20 -5.61 -4.92
N ILE A 40 -2.23 -6.14 -4.25
CA ILE A 40 -2.74 -5.62 -2.98
C ILE A 40 -1.65 -5.62 -1.91
N THR A 41 -0.94 -6.75 -1.75
CA THR A 41 0.13 -6.88 -0.74
C THR A 41 1.28 -5.91 -0.99
N THR A 42 1.66 -5.72 -2.26
CA THR A 42 2.70 -4.77 -2.67
C THR A 42 2.26 -3.33 -2.38
N ALA A 43 1.04 -2.96 -2.76
CA ALA A 43 0.51 -1.62 -2.52
C ALA A 43 0.45 -1.28 -1.03
N LEU A 44 -0.01 -2.22 -0.19
CA LEU A 44 0.03 -2.07 1.27
C LEU A 44 1.46 -1.89 1.79
N GLY A 45 2.43 -2.62 1.23
CA GLY A 45 3.84 -2.48 1.56
C GLY A 45 4.40 -1.10 1.22
N ASP A 46 4.03 -0.53 0.08
CA ASP A 46 4.47 0.79 -0.34
C ASP A 46 3.87 1.90 0.52
N VAL A 47 2.57 1.80 0.84
CA VAL A 47 1.90 2.71 1.77
C VAL A 47 2.54 2.62 3.16
N ALA A 48 2.79 1.41 3.68
CA ALA A 48 3.40 1.22 4.99
C ALA A 48 4.83 1.78 5.06
N LYS A 49 5.60 1.71 3.97
CA LYS A 49 6.92 2.37 3.88
C LYS A 49 6.79 3.90 3.88
N ALA A 50 5.88 4.45 3.07
CA ALA A 50 5.63 5.89 2.99
C ALA A 50 5.19 6.49 4.34
N LYS A 51 4.37 5.76 5.12
CA LYS A 51 3.89 6.20 6.44
C LYS A 51 4.80 5.81 7.61
N GLY A 52 5.80 4.95 7.38
CA GLY A 52 6.76 4.50 8.38
C GLY A 52 6.44 3.13 8.99
N MET A 53 7.21 2.12 8.59
CA MET A 53 7.02 0.71 8.96
C MET A 53 6.96 0.43 10.47
N ALA A 54 7.75 1.15 11.28
CA ALA A 54 7.79 0.91 12.72
C ALA A 54 6.49 1.31 13.42
N ALA A 55 5.91 2.44 13.03
CA ALA A 55 4.63 2.92 13.57
C ALA A 55 3.49 1.97 13.18
N ILE A 56 3.45 1.58 11.90
CA ILE A 56 2.43 0.66 11.38
C ILE A 56 2.53 -0.71 12.05
N ALA A 57 3.73 -1.28 12.19
CA ALA A 57 3.90 -2.58 12.83
C ALA A 57 3.41 -2.57 14.29
N GLY A 58 3.75 -1.52 15.06
CA GLY A 58 3.31 -1.35 16.44
C GLY A 58 1.79 -1.26 16.57
N GLN A 59 1.14 -0.47 15.72
CA GLN A 59 -0.32 -0.32 15.72
C GLN A 59 -1.04 -1.59 15.21
N ALA A 60 -0.45 -2.30 14.25
CA ALA A 60 -0.97 -3.56 13.73
C ALA A 60 -0.71 -4.77 14.67
N GLY A 61 -0.02 -4.55 15.80
CA GLY A 61 0.25 -5.59 16.80
C GLY A 61 1.22 -6.69 16.34
N ILE A 62 2.14 -6.36 15.43
CA ILE A 62 3.15 -7.31 14.91
C ILE A 62 4.56 -6.72 14.97
N THR A 63 5.57 -7.58 14.83
CA THR A 63 6.96 -7.11 14.73
C THR A 63 7.22 -6.44 13.38
N ARG A 64 8.23 -5.57 13.34
CA ARG A 64 8.61 -4.86 12.11
C ARG A 64 9.08 -5.85 11.04
N GLU A 65 9.86 -6.86 11.44
CA GLU A 65 10.30 -7.97 10.59
C GLU A 65 9.11 -8.79 10.08
N GLY A 66 8.11 -9.02 10.93
CA GLY A 66 6.86 -9.69 10.57
C GLY A 66 6.10 -8.90 9.50
N LEU A 67 5.99 -7.58 9.66
CA LEU A 67 5.37 -6.69 8.69
C LEU A 67 6.12 -6.70 7.35
N TYR A 68 7.45 -6.60 7.36
CA TYR A 68 8.28 -6.70 6.14
C TYR A 68 8.08 -8.02 5.40
N LYS A 69 8.04 -9.15 6.14
CA LYS A 69 7.80 -10.46 5.54
C LYS A 69 6.40 -10.56 4.94
N ALA A 70 5.40 -10.12 5.71
CA ALA A 70 4.00 -10.19 5.32
C ALA A 70 3.68 -9.32 4.09
N LEU A 71 4.26 -8.13 3.99
CA LEU A 71 4.05 -7.18 2.88
C LEU A 71 5.13 -7.23 1.80
N SER A 72 5.91 -8.31 1.73
CA SER A 72 6.90 -8.51 0.67
C SER A 72 6.25 -8.95 -0.64
N LYS A 73 6.98 -8.89 -1.77
CA LYS A 73 6.51 -9.37 -3.07
C LYS A 73 6.03 -10.84 -3.07
N LYS A 74 6.51 -11.65 -2.13
CA LYS A 74 6.12 -13.07 -1.95
C LYS A 74 5.39 -13.28 -0.63
N GLY A 75 5.00 -12.20 0.03
CA GLY A 75 4.30 -12.22 1.29
C GLY A 75 2.86 -12.66 1.09
N ASP A 76 2.30 -13.20 2.17
CA ASP A 76 0.88 -13.53 2.28
C ASP A 76 0.44 -13.09 3.68
N PRO A 77 0.01 -11.83 3.83
CA PRO A 77 -0.38 -11.31 5.12
C PRO A 77 -1.64 -12.03 5.59
N ARG A 78 -1.60 -12.62 6.79
CA ARG A 78 -2.82 -13.14 7.42
C ARG A 78 -3.86 -12.02 7.51
N LEU A 79 -5.13 -12.38 7.43
CA LEU A 79 -6.24 -11.41 7.51
C LEU A 79 -6.12 -10.47 8.73
N SER A 80 -5.69 -10.98 9.89
CA SER A 80 -5.47 -10.14 11.08
C SER A 80 -4.38 -9.08 10.89
N THR A 81 -3.30 -9.41 10.19
CA THR A 81 -2.23 -8.47 9.84
C THR A 81 -2.75 -7.44 8.85
N LEU A 82 -3.50 -7.87 7.83
CA LEU A 82 -4.09 -6.96 6.86
C LEU A 82 -5.02 -5.95 7.56
N LEU A 83 -5.99 -6.42 8.34
CA LEU A 83 -6.90 -5.55 9.10
C LEU A 83 -6.16 -4.60 10.07
N GLY A 84 -5.12 -5.09 10.75
CA GLY A 84 -4.29 -4.27 11.62
C GLY A 84 -3.56 -3.15 10.87
N VAL A 85 -3.06 -3.43 9.66
CA VAL A 85 -2.43 -2.42 8.80
C VAL A 85 -3.45 -1.39 8.32
N PHE A 86 -4.65 -1.81 7.88
CA PHE A 86 -5.72 -0.87 7.51
C PHE A 86 -6.08 0.07 8.66
N ALA A 87 -6.25 -0.48 9.86
CA ALA A 87 -6.53 0.32 11.06
C ALA A 87 -5.40 1.31 11.38
N ALA A 88 -4.14 0.87 11.27
CA ALA A 88 -2.97 1.71 11.50
C ALA A 88 -2.84 2.86 10.49
N LEU A 89 -3.35 2.66 9.28
CA LEU A 89 -3.40 3.69 8.24
C LEU A 89 -4.63 4.61 8.37
N GLY A 90 -5.51 4.39 9.34
CA GLY A 90 -6.77 5.13 9.47
C GLY A 90 -7.79 4.79 8.39
N LEU A 91 -7.66 3.63 7.75
CA LEU A 91 -8.53 3.16 6.68
C LEU A 91 -9.55 2.15 7.19
N ARG A 92 -10.68 2.05 6.48
CA ARG A 92 -11.71 1.01 6.71
C ARG A 92 -11.89 0.18 5.45
N LEU A 93 -12.07 -1.13 5.62
CA LEU A 93 -12.56 -1.99 4.53
C LEU A 93 -14.08 -1.98 4.51
N THR A 94 -14.66 -1.93 3.31
CA THR A 94 -16.09 -2.00 3.08
C THR A 94 -16.41 -3.11 2.08
N ALA A 95 -17.42 -3.92 2.39
CA ALA A 95 -17.99 -4.84 1.42
C ALA A 95 -19.10 -4.12 0.65
N ALA A 96 -19.03 -4.16 -0.68
CA ALA A 96 -20.04 -3.66 -1.58
C ALA A 96 -20.46 -4.78 -2.54
N PRO A 97 -21.72 -4.80 -3.03
CA PRO A 97 -22.09 -5.69 -4.12
C PRO A 97 -21.24 -5.37 -5.34
N VAL A 98 -20.73 -6.40 -6.01
CA VAL A 98 -20.20 -6.23 -7.36
C VAL A 98 -21.42 -5.94 -8.24
N SER A 99 -21.57 -4.71 -8.71
CA SER A 99 -22.63 -4.39 -9.66
C SER A 99 -22.51 -5.38 -10.83
N PRO A 100 -23.60 -6.06 -11.24
CA PRO A 100 -23.59 -6.77 -12.50
C PRO A 100 -23.22 -5.74 -13.58
N ALA A 101 -22.20 -6.04 -14.39
CA ALA A 101 -21.97 -5.25 -15.60
C ALA A 101 -23.28 -5.21 -16.38
N GLU A 102 -23.83 -4.01 -16.58
CA GLU A 102 -24.97 -3.76 -17.47
C GLU A 102 -24.51 -3.74 -18.93
#